data_AF-V9GH01-F1
#
_entry.id   AF-V9GH01-F1
#
_cell.length_a   1.000
_cell.length_b   1.000
_cell.length_c   1.000
_cell.angle_alpha   90.00
_cell.angle_beta   90.00
_cell.angle_gamma   90.00
#
_symmetry.space_group_name_H-M   'P 1'
#
loop_
_entity.id
_entity.type
_entity.pdbx_description
1 polymer ?
#
loop_
_entity_poly.entity_id
_entity_poly.type
_entity_poly.pdbx_seq_one_letter_code
_entity_poly.pdbx_strand_id
1 'polypeptide(L)' 'MKITKAESFILHVPITPPITDAINVATHWGVTGVRIETDEALSATAIPVRRLKAMK' A
#
# COMPACT_ATOMS: atom_id res chain seq x y z
N MET A 1 2.57 18.15 -18.32
CA MET A 1 2.06 17.74 -16.99
C MET A 1 0.58 17.37 -17.02
N LYS A 2 0.27 16.23 -17.64
CA LYS A 2 -1.03 15.57 -17.58
C LYS A 2 -0.82 14.12 -17.13
N ILE A 3 -1.71 13.64 -16.25
CA ILE A 3 -1.74 12.22 -15.87
C ILE A 3 -2.33 11.44 -17.04
N THR A 4 -1.60 10.46 -17.55
CA THR A 4 -2.03 9.61 -18.67
C THR A 4 -2.59 8.28 -18.19
N LYS A 5 -2.12 7.79 -17.04
CA LYS A 5 -2.54 6.50 -16.48
C LYS A 5 -2.46 6.49 -14.96
N ALA A 6 -3.43 5.85 -14.32
CA ALA A 6 -3.40 5.55 -12.89
C ALA A 6 -3.82 4.09 -12.67
N GLU A 7 -2.94 3.29 -12.08
CA GLU A 7 -3.16 1.87 -11.81
C GLU A 7 -3.03 1.58 -10.32
N SER A 8 -4.04 0.93 -9.74
CA SER A 8 -3.99 0.43 -8.37
C SER A 8 -3.33 -0.95 -8.33
N PHE A 9 -2.62 -1.22 -7.24
CA PHE A 9 -2.04 -2.54 -6.96
C PHE A 9 -2.12 -2.88 -5.48
N ILE A 10 -2.04 -4.17 -5.16
CA ILE A 10 -1.91 -4.68 -3.80
C ILE A 10 -0.61 -5.46 -3.70
N LEU A 11 0.31 -4.97 -2.88
CA LEU A 11 1.56 -5.64 -2.56
C LEU A 11 1.34 -6.53 -1.34
N HIS A 12 1.60 -7.83 -1.49
CA HIS A 12 1.60 -8.76 -0.37
C HIS A 12 3.01 -8.80 0.25
N VAL A 13 3.16 -8.22 1.44
CA VAL A 13 4.44 -8.12 2.14
C VAL A 13 4.47 -9.12 3.30
N PRO A 14 5.48 -9.98 3.41
CA PRO A 14 5.56 -10.94 4.52
C PRO A 14 5.72 -10.24 5.87
N ILE A 15 5.12 -10.81 6.92
CA ILE A 15 5.22 -10.38 8.30
C ILE A 15 6.10 -11.37 9.06
N THR A 16 7.21 -10.88 9.61
CA THR A 16 8.17 -11.70 10.33
C THR A 16 8.51 -11.07 11.68
N PRO A 17 8.15 -11.68 12.83
CA PRO A 17 7.34 -12.90 12.97
C PRO A 17 5.85 -12.66 12.66
N PRO A 18 5.06 -13.70 12.32
CA PRO A 18 3.63 -13.57 12.08
C PRO A 18 2.89 -12.97 13.28
N ILE A 19 1.84 -12.19 13.02
CA ILE A 19 0.96 -11.67 14.07
C ILE A 19 -0.12 -12.71 14.32
N THR A 20 -0.24 -13.14 15.58
CA THR A 20 -1.16 -14.21 15.98
C THR A 20 -2.07 -13.75 17.11
N ASP A 21 -3.33 -14.15 17.08
CA ASP A 21 -4.27 -14.02 18.18
C ASP A 21 -4.88 -15.41 18.50
N ALA A 22 -5.92 -15.47 19.35
CA ALA A 22 -6.53 -16.74 19.76
C ALA A 22 -7.16 -17.56 18.61
N ILE A 23 -7.49 -16.95 17.47
CA ILE A 23 -8.21 -17.58 16.36
C ILE A 23 -7.62 -17.27 14.96
N ASN A 24 -6.72 -16.29 14.84
CA ASN A 24 -6.16 -15.80 13.59
C ASN A 24 -4.63 -15.84 13.57
N VAL A 25 -4.08 -16.00 12.37
CA VAL A 25 -2.65 -15.90 12.07
C VAL A 25 -2.48 -15.05 10.81
N ALA A 26 -1.99 -13.83 10.97
CA ALA A 26 -1.63 -12.94 9.86
C ALA A 26 -0.16 -13.12 9.48
N THR A 27 0.09 -13.64 8.29
CA THR A 27 1.44 -13.90 7.75
C THR A 27 1.88 -12.86 6.72
N HIS A 28 0.96 -12.10 6.14
CA HIS A 28 1.23 -11.09 5.11
C HIS A 28 0.37 -9.84 5.31
N TRP A 29 0.96 -8.67 5.05
CA TRP A 29 0.23 -7.42 4.88
C TRP A 29 -0.22 -7.26 3.44
N GLY A 30 -1.48 -6.87 3.23
CA GLY A 30 -1.95 -6.33 1.95
C GLY A 30 -1.73 -4.82 1.92
N VAL A 31 -0.66 -4.36 1.28
CA VAL A 31 -0.36 -2.92 1.13
C VAL A 31 -0.91 -2.44 -0.20
N THR A 32 -1.93 -1.59 -0.17
CA THR A 32 -2.45 -0.97 -1.38
C THR A 32 -1.52 0.13 -1.88
N GLY A 33 -1.36 0.29 -3.18
CA GLY A 33 -0.65 1.40 -3.79
C GLY A 33 -1.27 1.85 -5.10
N VAL A 34 -0.86 3.03 -5.57
CA VAL A 34 -1.24 3.56 -6.88
C VAL A 34 0.01 3.97 -7.63
N ARG A 35 0.11 3.51 -8.88
CA ARG A 35 1.12 3.91 -9.86
C ARG A 35 0.50 4.94 -10.79
N ILE A 36 1.10 6.12 -10.88
CA ILE A 36 0.65 7.22 -11.73
C ILE A 36 1.71 7.43 -12.80
N GLU A 37 1.29 7.47 -14.06
CA GLU A 37 2.15 7.76 -15.21
C GLU A 37 1.74 9.10 -15.82
N THR A 38 2.73 9.90 -16.22
CA THR A 38 2.52 11.21 -16.86
C THR A 38 2.98 11.19 -18.32
N ASP A 39 2.52 12.21 -19.06
CA ASP A 39 2.90 12.50 -20.43
C ASP A 39 4.39 12.80 -20.63
N GLU A 40 5.10 13.15 -19.55
CA GLU A 40 6.54 13.46 -19.54
C GLU A 40 7.40 12.27 -19.11
N ALA A 41 6.86 11.05 -19.17
CA ALA A 41 7.52 9.81 -18.74
C ALA A 41 7.95 9.78 -17.27
N LEU A 42 7.34 10.62 -16.42
CA LEU A 42 7.52 10.56 -14.98
C LEU A 42 6.55 9.53 -14.39
N SER A 43 7.07 8.58 -13.61
CA SER A 43 6.27 7.61 -12.86
C SER A 43 6.33 7.89 -11.37
N ALA A 44 5.18 8.05 -10.72
CA ALA A 44 5.08 8.19 -9.27
C ALA A 44 4.38 6.98 -8.67
N THR A 45 4.90 6.50 -7.53
CA THR A 45 4.26 5.43 -6.73
C THR A 45 3.86 6.00 -5.40
N ALA A 46 2.57 5.88 -5.05
CA ALA A 46 2.03 6.34 -3.78
C ALA A 46 1.48 5.15 -2.98
N ILE A 47 1.84 5.10 -1.69
CA ILE A 47 1.26 4.17 -0.72
C ILE A 47 0.47 5.02 0.29
N PRO A 48 -0.87 4.90 0.35
CA PRO A 48 -1.67 5.65 1.30
C PRO A 48 -1.40 5.15 2.72
N VAL A 49 -0.65 5.92 3.50
CA VAL A 49 -0.50 5.71 4.95
C VAL A 49 -1.60 6.47 5.67
N ARG A 50 -2.59 5.74 6.21
CA ARG A 50 -3.54 6.34 7.14
C ARG A 50 -2.84 6.50 8.50
N ARG A 51 -2.45 7.72 8.84
CA ARG A 51 -1.97 8.05 10.20
C ARG A 51 -3.16 7.88 11.14
N LEU A 52 -3.25 6.72 11.81
CA LEU A 52 -4.14 6.55 12.95
C LEU A 52 -3.66 7.52 14.03
N LYS A 53 -4.28 8.70 14.11
CA LYS A 53 -4.27 9.49 15.35
C LYS A 53 -4.99 8.61 16.36
N ALA A 54 -4.23 7.88 17.17
CA ALA A 54 -4.75 7.27 18.36
C ALA A 54 -5.42 8.39 19.15
N MET A 55 -6.74 8.31 19.30
CA MET A 55 -7.48 9.12 20.25
C MET A 55 -6.87 8.82 21.62
N LYS A 56 -6.12 9.78 22.15
CA LYS A 56 -5.82 9.91 23.57
C LYS A 56 -6.85 10.82 24.19
#